data_AF-A0A0Q4UAX7-F1
#
_entry.id   AF-A0A0Q4UAX7-F1
#
_cell.length_a   1.000
_cell.length_b   1.000
_cell.length_c   1.000
_cell.angle_alpha   90.00
_cell.angle_beta   90.00
_cell.angle_gamma   90.00
#
_symmetry.space_group_name_H-M   'P 1'
#
loop_
_entity.id
_entity.type
_entity.pdbx_description
1 polymer ?
#
loop_
_entity_poly.entity_id
_entity_poly.type
_entity_poly.pdbx_seq_one_letter_code
_entity_poly.pdbx_strand_id
1 'polypeptide(L)' 'MTMTDTTTEAPKFKAKALRDFTDAGTETNYVKDHDLQLTAGELLNLTLAGLVEKVADAQPDEGKTKGKAANA' A
#
# COMPACT_ATOMS: atom_id res chain seq x y z
N MET A 1 10.13 32.92 -0.40
CA MET A 1 9.58 31.84 0.45
C MET A 1 9.55 30.57 -0.37
N THR A 2 10.57 29.72 -0.24
CA THR A 2 10.54 28.36 -0.79
C THR A 2 9.74 27.51 0.18
N MET A 3 8.48 27.22 -0.13
CA MET A 3 7.76 26.15 0.54
C MET A 3 8.42 24.85 0.08
N THR A 4 9.36 24.35 0.88
CA THR A 4 9.77 22.95 0.82
C THR A 4 8.55 22.15 1.21
N ASP A 5 7.86 21.66 0.18
CA ASP A 5 6.81 20.67 0.27
C ASP A 5 7.45 19.37 0.76
N THR A 6 7.73 19.30 2.06
CA THR A 6 8.03 18.04 2.73
C THR A 6 6.70 17.31 2.81
N THR A 7 6.26 16.75 1.68
CA THR A 7 5.25 15.70 1.65
C THR A 7 5.84 14.57 2.48
N THR A 8 5.51 14.54 3.76
CA THR A 8 5.78 13.41 4.65
C THR A 8 4.91 12.27 4.15
N GLU A 9 5.38 11.55 3.13
CA GLU A 9 4.74 10.30 2.71
C GLU A 9 4.75 9.37 3.92
N ALA A 10 3.56 9.09 4.46
CA ALA A 10 3.43 8.20 5.61
C ALA A 10 4.10 6.86 5.26
N PRO A 11 4.86 6.25 6.19
CA PRO A 11 5.56 5.01 5.91
C PRO A 11 4.56 3.93 5.47
N LYS A 12 4.78 3.38 4.27
CA LYS A 12 3.96 2.34 3.68
C LYS A 12 4.58 0.97 3.96
N PHE A 13 3.77 0.03 4.43
CA PHE A 13 4.14 -1.34 4.74
C PHE A 13 3.62 -2.27 3.64
N LYS A 14 4.39 -3.30 3.28
CA LYS A 14 3.88 -4.28 2.31
C LYS A 14 2.99 -5.32 3.00
N ALA A 15 1.88 -5.60 2.35
CA ALA A 15 0.92 -6.61 2.74
C ALA A 15 0.45 -7.37 1.50
N LYS A 16 -0.20 -8.51 1.70
CA LYS A 16 -0.80 -9.30 0.63
C LYS A 16 -2.28 -9.47 0.91
N ALA A 17 -3.12 -9.23 -0.10
CA ALA A 17 -4.54 -9.51 0.01
C ALA A 17 -4.79 -11.03 0.04
N LEU A 18 -5.58 -11.47 1.00
CA LEU A 18 -5.95 -12.89 1.16
C LEU A 18 -7.11 -13.30 0.25
N ARG A 19 -7.88 -12.32 -0.24
CA ARG A 19 -9.03 -12.48 -1.13
C ARG A 19 -9.22 -11.22 -1.96
N ASP A 20 -10.06 -11.30 -3.00
CA ASP A 20 -10.52 -10.11 -3.70
C ASP A 20 -11.52 -9.36 -2.80
N PHE A 21 -11.31 -8.07 -2.61
CA PHE A 21 -12.24 -7.22 -1.85
C PHE A 21 -12.14 -5.76 -2.28
N THR A 22 -13.21 -5.02 -2.03
CA THR A 22 -13.24 -3.56 -2.19
C THR A 22 -13.28 -2.94 -0.80
N ASP A 23 -12.35 -2.04 -0.52
CA ASP A 23 -12.41 -1.28 0.73
C ASP A 23 -13.50 -0.21 0.63
N ALA A 24 -14.46 -0.25 1.55
CA ALA A 24 -15.61 0.65 1.52
C ALA A 24 -15.27 2.10 1.90
N GLY A 25 -14.12 2.33 2.55
CA GLY A 25 -13.68 3.67 2.94
C GLY A 25 -12.97 4.42 1.82
N THR A 26 -12.26 3.70 0.95
CA THR A 26 -11.41 4.25 -0.11
C THR A 26 -11.86 3.90 -1.53
N GLU A 27 -12.86 3.03 -1.66
CA GLU A 27 -13.33 2.44 -2.93
C GLU A 27 -12.22 1.73 -3.72
N THR A 28 -11.13 1.35 -3.04
CA THR A 28 -9.99 0.68 -3.67
C THR A 28 -10.28 -0.81 -3.82
N ASN A 29 -10.08 -1.32 -5.03
CA ASN A 29 -10.17 -2.75 -5.31
C ASN A 29 -8.83 -3.43 -5.06
N TYR A 30 -8.86 -4.41 -4.17
CA TYR A 30 -7.74 -5.26 -3.82
C TYR A 30 -7.94 -6.63 -4.45
N VAL A 31 -6.89 -7.12 -5.11
CA VAL A 31 -6.89 -8.42 -5.78
C VAL A 31 -6.12 -9.40 -4.92
N LYS A 32 -6.65 -10.61 -4.77
CA LYS A 32 -6.03 -11.70 -4.03
C LYS A 32 -4.59 -11.96 -4.50
N ASP A 33 -3.73 -12.32 -3.56
CA ASP A 33 -2.31 -12.66 -3.76
C ASP A 33 -1.44 -11.50 -4.28
N HIS A 34 -2.02 -10.32 -4.48
CA HIS A 34 -1.32 -9.13 -4.93
C HIS A 34 -0.65 -8.40 -3.75
N ASP A 35 0.54 -7.89 -3.98
CA ASP A 35 1.27 -7.09 -2.99
C ASP A 35 0.70 -5.66 -2.95
N LEU A 36 0.48 -5.17 -1.73
CA LEU A 36 -0.15 -3.91 -1.40
C LEU A 36 0.82 -3.06 -0.59
N GLN A 37 0.80 -1.75 -0.79
CA GLN A 37 1.51 -0.80 0.05
C GLN A 37 0.48 -0.02 0.87
N LEU A 38 0.42 -0.29 2.17
CA LEU A 38 -0.58 0.26 3.08
C LEU A 38 0.08 1.07 4.18
N THR A 39 -0.55 2.15 4.63
CA THR A 39 -0.10 2.83 5.85
C THR A 39 -0.27 1.93 7.08
N ALA A 40 0.37 2.28 8.19
CA ALA A 40 0.24 1.51 9.44
C ALA A 40 -1.23 1.33 9.89
N GLY A 41 -2.06 2.38 9.71
CA GLY A 41 -3.48 2.35 10.08
C GLY A 41 -4.30 1.43 9.16
N GLU A 42 -4.10 1.54 7.85
CA GLU A 42 -4.78 0.68 6.86
C GLU A 42 -4.39 -0.79 7.06
N LEU A 43 -3.10 -1.07 7.25
CA LEU A 43 -2.62 -2.43 7.50
C LEU A 43 -3.28 -3.02 8.74
N LEU A 44 -3.33 -2.28 9.85
CA LEU A 44 -3.94 -2.76 11.08
C LEU A 44 -5.44 -3.07 10.87
N ASN A 45 -6.19 -2.14 10.26
CA ASN A 45 -7.61 -2.31 10.01
C ASN A 45 -7.89 -3.52 9.10
N LEU A 46 -7.16 -3.63 7.99
CA LEU A 46 -7.34 -4.70 7.00
C LEU A 46 -6.87 -6.07 7.54
N THR A 47 -5.84 -6.10 8.38
CA THR A 47 -5.37 -7.34 9.04
C THR A 47 -6.37 -7.79 10.10
N LEU A 48 -6.93 -6.87 10.90
CA LEU A 48 -7.98 -7.19 11.89
C LEU A 48 -9.26 -7.69 11.22
N ALA A 49 -9.58 -7.21 10.01
CA ALA A 49 -10.68 -7.72 9.19
C ALA A 49 -10.37 -9.08 8.53
N GLY A 50 -9.13 -9.59 8.64
CA GLY A 50 -8.69 -10.81 7.98
C GLY A 50 -8.71 -10.72 6.45
N LEU A 51 -8.49 -9.51 5.91
CA LEU A 51 -8.50 -9.24 4.46
C LEU A 51 -7.10 -9.26 3.88
N VAL A 52 -6.09 -8.87 4.66
CA VAL A 52 -4.68 -8.85 4.25
C VAL A 52 -3.80 -9.52 5.30
N GLU A 53 -2.60 -9.90 4.88
CA GLU A 53 -1.53 -10.37 5.77
C GLU A 53 -0.28 -9.51 5.56
N LYS A 54 0.41 -9.16 6.66
CA LYS A 54 1.66 -8.42 6.59
C LYS A 54 2.77 -9.31 6.03
N VAL A 55 3.45 -8.85 4.98
CA VAL A 55 4.63 -9.54 4.45
C VAL A 55 5.85 -9.11 5.27
N ALA A 56 6.47 -10.06 5.97
CA ALA A 56 7.53 -9.79 6.96
C ALA A 56 8.80 -9.12 6.38
N ASP A 57 9.02 -9.20 5.06
CA ASP A 57 10.25 -8.77 4.39
C ASP A 57 10.26 -7.32 3.87
N ALA A 58 9.25 -6.54 4.20
CA ALA A 58 9.07 -5.23 3.60
C ALA A 58 9.56 -4.09 4.48
N GLN A 59 10.81 -3.67 4.25
CA GLN A 59 11.19 -2.28 4.52
C GLN A 59 10.18 -1.33 3.87
N PRO A 60 9.85 -0.20 4.50
CA PRO A 60 8.98 0.78 3.89
C PRO A 60 9.56 1.19 2.54
N ASP A 61 8.77 1.02 1.49
CA ASP A 61 9.17 1.36 0.14
C ASP A 61 9.17 2.89 0.05
N GLU A 62 10.35 3.50 0.18
CA GLU A 62 10.56 4.92 -0.07
C GLU A 62 10.37 5.18 -1.58
N GLY A 63 9.10 5.27 -2.00
CA GLY A 63 8.69 6.01 -3.20
C GLY A 63 9.37 5.62 -4.52
N LYS A 64 9.50 4.33 -4.89
CA LYS A 64 9.80 4.00 -6.29
C LYS A 64 8.54 4.04 -7.16
N THR A 65 8.33 5.26 -7.65
CA THR A 65 7.55 5.66 -8.82
C THR A 65 7.16 4.54 -9.80
N LYS A 66 5.89 4.59 -10.19
CA LYS A 66 5.28 3.93 -11.34
C LYS A 66 5.95 4.42 -12.65
N GLY A 67 7.19 4.00 -12.90
CA GLY A 67 7.86 4.12 -14.19
C GLY A 67 7.36 3.02 -15.12
N LYS A 68 6.25 3.29 -15.79
CA LYS A 68 5.68 2.51 -16.90
C LYS A 68 6.79 1.97 -17.81
N ALA A 69 6.97 0.65 -17.86
CA ALA A 69 7.62 0.01 -18.98
C ALA A 69 6.79 0.31 -20.24
N ALA A 70 7.38 1.04 -21.18
CA ALA A 70 6.94 1.05 -22.57
C ALA A 70 8.21 1.14 -23.43
N ASN A 71 8.64 -0.04 -23.84
CA ASN A 71 9.54 -0.31 -24.94
C ASN A 71 9.14 0.49 -26.19
N ALA A 72 10.07 1.25 -26.78
CA ALA A 72 10.06 1.71 -28.17
C ALA A 72 11.48 2.05 -28.60
#